data_AF-A0AAX3IWW9-F1
#
_entry.id   AF-A0AAX3IWW9-F1
#
_cell.length_a   1.000
_cell.length_b   1.000
_cell.length_c   1.000
_cell.angle_alpha   90.00
_cell.angle_beta   90.00
_cell.angle_gamma   90.00
#
_symmetry.space_group_name_H-M   'P 1'
#
loop_
_entity.id
_entity.type
_entity.pdbx_description
1 polymer ?
#
loop_
_entity_poly.entity_id
_entity_poly.type
_entity_poly.pdbx_seq_one_letter_code
_entity_poly.pdbx_strand_id
1 'polypeptide(L)'
;MINESSNAIKVIALSAASLALLSACGEPTATPMDDEYAGNSGESVQSQEENSKNSGSATDSGDSADSDDKNHADDPNSTTSDKQDTGNYADGTYSINGQYGPVGEDTIDVHVTVKDQTVTNVEVIGHPFTSISKKHQNAFAEAINGVVDGKPLKDLKVDKVAGASWTSEAFNKALDVARQEASIQ
;
A
#
# COMPACT_ATOMS: atom_id res chain seq x y z
N MET A 1 31.64 32.49 34.55
CA MET A 1 30.53 31.77 33.90
C MET A 1 29.87 32.76 32.96
N ILE A 2 30.09 32.62 31.66
CA ILE A 2 29.64 33.55 30.62
C ILE A 2 28.97 32.73 29.53
N ASN A 3 27.74 33.12 29.18
CA ASN A 3 26.99 32.96 27.92
C ASN A 3 26.76 31.55 27.35
N GLU A 4 25.73 31.24 26.57
CA GLU A 4 24.47 31.83 26.10
C GLU A 4 23.83 30.70 25.29
N SER A 5 22.50 30.51 25.32
CA SER A 5 21.79 30.00 24.13
C SER A 5 20.34 30.49 24.18
N SER A 6 20.12 31.70 23.70
CA SER A 6 18.78 32.23 23.42
C SER A 6 18.21 31.48 22.22
N ASN A 7 17.21 30.63 22.44
CA ASN A 7 16.43 30.03 21.36
C ASN A 7 15.51 31.11 20.75
N ALA A 8 15.94 31.66 19.62
CA ALA A 8 15.16 32.62 18.85
C ALA A 8 13.99 31.92 18.16
N ILE A 9 12.78 32.26 18.62
CA ILE A 9 11.48 31.92 18.02
C ILE A 9 11.41 32.61 16.65
N LYS A 10 11.45 31.85 15.56
CA LYS A 10 11.18 32.38 14.21
C LYS A 10 9.67 32.37 13.96
N VAL A 11 9.13 33.58 13.89
CA VAL A 11 7.74 33.91 13.59
C VAL A 11 7.41 33.48 12.15
N ILE A 12 6.31 32.73 12.01
CA ILE A 12 5.73 32.29 10.74
C ILE A 12 5.03 33.48 10.10
N ALA A 13 5.49 33.91 8.92
CA ALA A 13 4.80 34.90 8.11
C ALA A 13 3.77 34.20 7.22
N LEU A 14 2.48 34.30 7.57
CA LEU A 14 1.37 33.94 6.69
C LEU A 14 1.24 35.01 5.59
N SER A 15 1.56 34.65 4.35
CA SER A 15 1.16 35.43 3.18
C SER A 15 -0.16 34.88 2.62
N ALA A 16 -1.24 35.61 2.88
CA ALA A 16 -2.52 35.46 2.19
C ALA A 16 -2.47 36.19 0.85
N ALA A 17 -2.84 35.53 -0.26
CA ALA A 17 -3.22 36.21 -1.49
C ALA A 17 -4.02 35.29 -2.45
N SER A 18 -5.23 35.78 -2.75
CA SER A 18 -5.88 35.70 -4.08
C SER A 18 -6.68 34.45 -4.46
N LEU A 19 -7.98 34.53 -4.17
CA LEU A 19 -9.06 33.83 -4.87
C LEU A 19 -9.15 34.35 -6.32
N ALA A 20 -8.96 33.46 -7.30
CA ALA A 20 -9.36 33.70 -8.69
C ALA A 20 -10.45 32.67 -9.06
N LEU A 21 -11.69 33.14 -9.13
CA LEU A 21 -12.82 32.40 -9.70
C LEU A 21 -12.84 32.64 -11.20
N LEU A 22 -12.43 31.65 -12.01
CA LEU A 22 -12.70 31.63 -13.44
C LEU A 22 -13.66 30.47 -13.75
N SER A 23 -14.91 30.87 -13.99
CA SER A 23 -15.95 30.05 -14.60
C SER A 23 -15.53 29.68 -16.03
N ALA A 24 -15.37 28.38 -16.28
CA ALA A 24 -15.40 27.83 -17.63
C ALA A 24 -16.26 26.57 -17.59
N CYS A 25 -17.57 26.74 -17.82
CA CYS A 25 -18.45 25.65 -18.20
C CYS A 25 -18.07 25.23 -19.62
N GLY A 26 -17.38 24.09 -19.74
CA GLY A 26 -17.28 23.35 -21.00
C GLY A 26 -18.20 22.16 -20.93
N GLU A 27 -19.27 22.18 -21.71
CA GLU A 27 -20.18 21.05 -21.93
C GLU A 27 -19.47 19.96 -22.76
N PRO A 28 -19.30 18.73 -22.26
CA PRO A 28 -19.17 17.58 -23.14
C PRO A 28 -20.57 17.14 -23.56
N THR A 29 -20.88 17.37 -24.83
CA THR A 29 -21.98 16.74 -25.57
C THR A 29 -21.81 15.22 -25.45
N ALA A 30 -22.61 14.59 -24.59
CA ALA A 30 -22.74 13.15 -24.52
C ALA A 30 -23.51 12.67 -25.76
N THR A 31 -22.79 12.14 -26.74
CA THR A 31 -23.40 11.25 -27.73
C THR A 31 -23.81 9.96 -27.00
N PRO A 32 -25.09 9.55 -26.99
CA PRO A 32 -25.44 8.22 -26.52
C PRO A 32 -24.80 7.19 -27.47
N MET A 33 -24.11 6.19 -26.90
CA MET A 33 -23.76 5.00 -27.65
C MET A 33 -25.05 4.20 -27.87
N ASP A 34 -25.45 4.06 -29.12
CA ASP A 34 -26.41 3.05 -29.57
C ASP A 34 -25.72 1.67 -29.53
N ASP A 35 -25.74 1.02 -28.36
CA ASP A 35 -25.39 -0.39 -28.25
C ASP A 35 -26.59 -1.25 -28.62
N GLU A 36 -26.93 -1.22 -29.91
CA GLU A 36 -27.68 -2.29 -30.56
C GLU A 36 -26.75 -3.50 -30.73
N TYR A 37 -26.33 -4.12 -29.62
CA TYR A 37 -25.78 -5.47 -29.63
C TYR A 37 -26.92 -6.46 -29.38
N ALA A 38 -27.64 -6.74 -30.48
CA ALA A 38 -28.53 -7.87 -30.57
C ALA A 38 -27.73 -9.17 -30.54
N GLY A 39 -27.94 -10.03 -29.53
CA GLY A 39 -27.40 -11.38 -29.62
C GLY A 39 -27.51 -12.26 -28.38
N ASN A 40 -28.60 -13.04 -28.37
CA ASN A 40 -28.61 -14.44 -27.94
C ASN A 40 -28.75 -14.78 -26.44
N SER A 41 -30.02 -14.81 -26.02
CA SER A 41 -30.71 -15.98 -25.43
C SER A 41 -29.88 -17.02 -24.68
N GLY A 42 -30.18 -17.15 -23.39
CA GLY A 42 -29.80 -18.28 -22.56
C GLY A 42 -30.51 -18.22 -21.21
N GLU A 43 -31.82 -18.46 -21.21
CA GLU A 43 -32.55 -18.86 -20.02
C GLU A 43 -31.82 -20.02 -19.32
N SER A 44 -31.66 -19.94 -18.00
CA SER A 44 -32.17 -21.00 -17.11
C SER A 44 -32.09 -20.56 -15.65
N VAL A 45 -33.17 -20.90 -14.98
CA VAL A 45 -33.54 -20.62 -13.60
C VAL A 45 -33.02 -21.70 -12.65
N GLN A 46 -32.58 -21.26 -11.46
CA GLN A 46 -33.00 -21.76 -10.14
C GLN A 46 -32.71 -23.20 -9.67
N SER A 47 -32.39 -23.27 -8.36
CA SER A 47 -32.40 -24.40 -7.40
C SER A 47 -31.18 -25.35 -7.44
N GLN A 48 -30.63 -25.88 -6.33
CA GLN A 48 -31.19 -26.15 -5.00
C GLN A 48 -30.05 -26.51 -4.00
N GLU A 49 -30.25 -26.20 -2.72
CA GLU A 49 -29.55 -26.81 -1.58
C GLU A 49 -29.92 -28.30 -1.44
N GLU A 50 -28.99 -29.15 -0.96
CA GLU A 50 -29.12 -29.97 0.27
C GLU A 50 -28.11 -31.15 0.37
N ASN A 51 -27.24 -31.06 1.39
CA ASN A 51 -26.96 -32.05 2.46
C ASN A 51 -26.69 -33.55 2.14
N SER A 52 -25.49 -34.07 2.47
CA SER A 52 -25.33 -35.16 3.46
C SER A 52 -23.88 -35.63 3.70
N LYS A 53 -23.70 -36.17 4.90
CA LYS A 53 -22.45 -36.41 5.66
C LYS A 53 -21.77 -37.76 5.38
N ASN A 54 -20.44 -37.74 5.60
CA ASN A 54 -19.58 -38.71 6.30
C ASN A 54 -19.54 -40.20 5.86
N SER A 55 -18.37 -40.65 5.42
CA SER A 55 -17.69 -41.85 5.95
C SER A 55 -16.32 -42.07 5.30
N GLY A 56 -15.25 -42.01 6.09
CA GLY A 56 -14.28 -43.11 6.16
C GLY A 56 -13.03 -43.09 5.29
N SER A 57 -11.91 -43.03 6.00
CA SER A 57 -10.68 -43.82 5.82
C SER A 57 -9.52 -43.20 5.04
N ALA A 58 -8.38 -43.21 5.73
CA ALA A 58 -7.09 -42.68 5.35
C ALA A 58 -6.48 -43.34 4.11
N THR A 59 -5.87 -42.51 3.27
CA THR A 59 -4.69 -42.86 2.48
C THR A 59 -3.76 -41.66 2.45
N ASP A 60 -2.61 -41.83 3.10
CA ASP A 60 -1.38 -41.06 2.88
C ASP A 60 -1.02 -41.10 1.39
N SER A 61 -1.01 -39.94 0.75
CA SER A 61 -0.38 -39.70 -0.56
C SER A 61 -0.24 -38.19 -0.71
N GLY A 62 1.01 -37.75 -0.75
CA GLY A 62 1.40 -36.35 -0.77
C GLY A 62 0.65 -35.55 -1.83
N ASP A 63 0.00 -34.49 -1.36
CA ASP A 63 -0.32 -33.35 -2.19
C ASP A 63 0.59 -32.25 -1.70
N SER A 64 1.69 -32.06 -2.43
CA SER A 64 2.52 -30.88 -2.29
C SER A 64 1.59 -29.73 -2.61
N ALA A 65 1.12 -29.03 -1.58
CA ALA A 65 0.38 -27.80 -1.72
C ALA A 65 1.30 -26.80 -2.43
N ASP A 66 1.29 -26.83 -3.75
CA ASP A 66 1.68 -25.73 -4.61
C ASP A 66 0.56 -24.70 -4.47
N SER A 67 0.47 -24.14 -3.26
CA SER A 67 -0.21 -22.87 -3.07
C SER A 67 0.74 -21.87 -3.72
N ASP A 68 0.51 -21.61 -5.00
CA ASP A 68 0.82 -20.35 -5.64
C ASP A 68 0.11 -19.25 -4.82
N ASP A 69 0.58 -18.97 -3.60
CA ASP A 69 0.32 -17.74 -2.88
C ASP A 69 1.03 -16.66 -3.69
N LYS A 70 0.37 -16.25 -4.78
CA LYS A 70 0.82 -15.15 -5.61
C LYS A 70 0.91 -13.95 -4.69
N ASN A 71 2.13 -13.51 -4.44
CA ASN A 71 2.36 -12.28 -3.73
C ASN A 71 1.73 -11.13 -4.52
N HIS A 72 0.81 -10.40 -3.90
CA HIS A 72 0.02 -9.39 -4.60
C HIS A 72 0.80 -8.10 -4.84
N ALA A 73 2.04 -8.01 -4.32
CA ALA A 73 2.88 -6.82 -4.35
C ALA A 73 4.11 -6.91 -5.28
N ASP A 74 4.24 -7.98 -6.09
CA ASP A 74 5.36 -8.14 -7.03
C ASP A 74 5.03 -7.55 -8.41
N ASP A 75 4.53 -6.31 -8.43
CA ASP A 75 4.22 -5.60 -9.68
C ASP A 75 5.47 -4.89 -10.25
N PRO A 76 5.77 -5.02 -11.56
CA PRO A 76 6.96 -4.45 -12.20
C PRO A 76 7.02 -2.93 -12.22
N ASN A 77 5.91 -2.23 -11.95
CA ASN A 77 5.84 -0.77 -11.93
C ASN A 77 6.06 -0.19 -10.52
N SER A 78 6.27 -1.05 -9.52
CA SER A 78 6.72 -0.62 -8.19
C SER A 78 8.12 -0.02 -8.24
N THR A 79 8.45 0.83 -7.28
CA THR A 79 9.83 1.31 -7.10
C THR A 79 10.73 0.13 -6.76
N THR A 80 11.89 0.05 -7.42
CA THR A 80 12.93 -0.95 -7.14
C THR A 80 14.25 -0.27 -6.80
N SER A 81 15.19 -1.04 -6.25
CA SER A 81 16.57 -0.59 -6.04
C SER A 81 17.54 -1.71 -6.41
N ASP A 82 18.66 -1.31 -7.01
CA ASP A 82 19.79 -2.20 -7.31
C ASP A 82 20.82 -2.24 -6.18
N LYS A 83 20.61 -1.46 -5.11
CA LYS A 83 21.53 -1.41 -3.96
C LYS A 83 21.37 -2.67 -3.11
N GLN A 84 22.47 -3.10 -2.51
CA GLN A 84 22.42 -4.17 -1.52
C GLN A 84 22.00 -3.62 -0.16
N ASP A 85 21.11 -4.33 0.54
CA ASP A 85 20.87 -4.11 1.98
C ASP A 85 22.13 -4.51 2.78
N THR A 86 22.75 -3.53 3.45
CA THR A 86 23.93 -3.75 4.30
C THR A 86 23.58 -3.98 5.77
N GLY A 87 22.33 -3.71 6.17
CA GLY A 87 21.90 -3.72 7.57
C GLY A 87 22.28 -2.48 8.37
N ASN A 88 22.99 -1.54 7.76
CA ASN A 88 23.38 -0.25 8.33
C ASN A 88 22.75 0.87 7.51
N TYR A 89 21.91 1.69 8.13
CA TYR A 89 20.99 2.59 7.46
C TYR A 89 21.33 4.04 7.79
N ALA A 90 21.42 4.88 6.76
CA ALA A 90 21.51 6.30 6.95
C ALA A 90 20.21 6.85 7.53
N ASP A 91 20.33 7.92 8.32
CA ASP A 91 19.17 8.68 8.76
C ASP A 91 18.57 9.42 7.56
N GLY A 92 17.25 9.46 7.48
CA GLY A 92 16.55 10.12 6.38
C GLY A 92 15.10 9.71 6.23
N THR A 93 14.43 10.31 5.26
CA THR A 93 13.09 9.90 4.82
C THR A 93 13.19 9.28 3.44
N TYR A 94 12.74 8.05 3.32
CA TYR A 94 12.79 7.26 2.09
C TYR A 94 11.38 7.13 1.54
N SER A 95 11.20 7.51 0.28
CA SER A 95 9.91 7.50 -0.43
C SER A 95 9.92 6.37 -1.45
N ILE A 96 8.99 5.43 -1.32
CA ILE A 96 8.90 4.24 -2.15
C ILE A 96 7.45 4.09 -2.60
N ASN A 97 7.23 3.96 -3.91
CA ASN A 97 5.93 3.58 -4.43
C ASN A 97 5.83 2.05 -4.46
N GLY A 98 4.76 1.50 -3.89
CA GLY A 98 4.39 0.10 -3.98
C GLY A 98 3.10 -0.07 -4.77
N GLN A 99 3.11 -0.96 -5.76
CA GLN A 99 1.95 -1.31 -6.57
C GLN A 99 1.50 -2.73 -6.25
N TYR A 100 0.19 -2.96 -6.18
CA TYR A 100 -0.38 -4.25 -5.82
C TYR A 100 -1.78 -4.47 -6.42
N GLY A 101 -2.23 -5.72 -6.37
CA GLY A 101 -3.52 -6.16 -6.89
C GLY A 101 -3.37 -7.39 -7.79
N PRO A 102 -4.48 -8.02 -8.24
CA PRO A 102 -4.41 -9.10 -9.22
C PRO A 102 -3.70 -8.70 -10.51
N VAL A 103 -3.73 -7.42 -10.88
CA VAL A 103 -3.09 -6.87 -12.08
C VAL A 103 -2.37 -5.53 -11.83
N GLY A 104 -2.04 -5.21 -10.58
CA GLY A 104 -1.28 -4.00 -10.23
C GLY A 104 -2.09 -2.70 -10.21
N GLU A 105 -3.40 -2.76 -10.02
CA GLU A 105 -4.27 -1.59 -10.15
C GLU A 105 -4.22 -0.61 -8.96
N ASP A 106 -3.87 -1.09 -7.76
CA ASP A 106 -3.81 -0.29 -6.53
C ASP A 106 -2.36 0.13 -6.25
N THR A 107 -2.15 1.36 -5.77
CA THR A 107 -0.82 1.79 -5.31
C THR A 107 -0.84 2.43 -3.93
N ILE A 108 0.32 2.43 -3.28
CA ILE A 108 0.64 3.18 -2.07
C ILE A 108 1.97 3.91 -2.24
N ASP A 109 2.03 5.16 -1.82
CA ASP A 109 3.30 5.84 -1.57
C ASP A 109 3.64 5.68 -0.09
N VAL A 110 4.82 5.13 0.18
CA VAL A 110 5.32 4.87 1.52
C VAL A 110 6.50 5.79 1.80
N HIS A 111 6.36 6.62 2.83
CA HIS A 111 7.43 7.47 3.33
C HIS A 111 7.89 6.95 4.69
N VAL A 112 9.07 6.32 4.72
CA VAL A 112 9.67 5.78 5.94
C VAL A 112 10.73 6.74 6.46
N THR A 113 10.56 7.26 7.67
CA THR A 113 11.57 8.08 8.33
C THR A 113 12.41 7.21 9.27
N VAL A 114 13.70 7.16 8.99
CA VAL A 114 14.70 6.38 9.71
C VAL A 114 15.58 7.33 10.50
N LYS A 115 15.80 7.00 11.77
CA LYS A 115 16.75 7.68 12.63
C LYS A 115 17.40 6.68 13.58
N ASP A 116 18.73 6.75 13.71
CA ASP A 116 19.51 5.88 14.60
C ASP A 116 19.17 4.39 14.34
N GLN A 117 19.09 3.99 13.06
CA GLN A 117 18.69 2.64 12.60
C GLN A 117 17.22 2.22 12.83
N THR A 118 16.40 3.09 13.41
CA THR A 118 15.00 2.81 13.79
C THR A 118 14.01 3.59 12.95
N VAL A 119 12.84 2.99 12.71
CA VAL A 119 11.71 3.68 12.11
C VAL A 119 11.08 4.59 13.16
N THR A 120 10.97 5.88 12.85
CA THR A 120 10.42 6.91 13.77
C THR A 120 9.11 7.51 13.27
N ASN A 121 8.81 7.35 11.98
CA ASN A 121 7.53 7.72 11.40
C ASN A 121 7.34 6.98 10.08
N VAL A 122 6.09 6.62 9.80
CA VAL A 122 5.66 6.10 8.49
C VAL A 122 4.44 6.89 8.04
N GLU A 123 4.49 7.46 6.85
CA GLU A 123 3.33 8.01 6.17
C GLU A 123 2.99 7.14 4.96
N VAL A 124 1.72 6.74 4.85
CA VAL A 124 1.23 5.92 3.74
C VAL A 124 0.11 6.66 3.05
N ILE A 125 0.31 6.99 1.78
CA ILE A 125 -0.69 7.64 0.93
C ILE A 125 -1.21 6.60 -0.03
N GLY A 126 -2.48 6.23 0.11
CA GLY A 126 -3.13 5.26 -0.76
C GLY A 126 -3.72 5.89 -2.02
N HIS A 127 -3.52 5.21 -3.16
CA HIS A 127 -4.19 5.52 -4.42
C HIS A 127 -5.01 4.29 -4.86
N PRO A 128 -6.23 4.16 -4.33
CA PRO A 128 -7.05 2.97 -4.56
C PRO A 128 -7.80 3.05 -5.89
N PHE A 129 -7.85 1.93 -6.60
CA PHE A 129 -8.70 1.73 -7.78
C PHE A 129 -10.16 1.45 -7.39
N THR A 130 -10.38 0.73 -6.27
CA THR A 130 -11.73 0.35 -5.81
C THR A 130 -12.11 0.97 -4.46
N SER A 131 -13.42 1.04 -4.17
CA SER A 131 -13.90 1.48 -2.85
C SER A 131 -13.49 0.53 -1.71
N ILE A 132 -13.30 -0.76 -2.01
CA ILE A 132 -12.84 -1.75 -1.03
C ILE A 132 -11.37 -1.47 -0.70
N SER A 133 -10.53 -1.28 -1.72
CA SER A 133 -9.12 -0.92 -1.58
C SER A 133 -8.97 0.37 -0.77
N LYS A 134 -9.79 1.40 -1.06
CA LYS A 134 -9.79 2.66 -0.29
C LYS A 134 -10.00 2.45 1.20
N LYS A 135 -10.99 1.62 1.58
CA LYS A 135 -11.27 1.31 2.98
C LYS A 135 -10.06 0.66 3.65
N HIS A 136 -9.44 -0.31 2.99
CA HIS A 136 -8.29 -1.03 3.53
C HIS A 136 -7.03 -0.17 3.61
N GLN A 137 -6.73 0.63 2.59
CA GLN A 137 -5.57 1.54 2.58
C GLN A 137 -5.69 2.61 3.67
N ASN A 138 -6.88 3.21 3.85
CA ASN A 138 -7.11 4.18 4.92
C ASN A 138 -6.91 3.54 6.31
N ALA A 139 -7.52 2.38 6.54
CA ALA A 139 -7.39 1.67 7.81
C ALA A 139 -5.94 1.24 8.08
N PHE A 140 -5.19 0.85 7.04
CA PHE A 140 -3.77 0.54 7.14
C PHE A 140 -2.96 1.78 7.53
N ALA A 141 -3.14 2.91 6.82
CA ALA A 141 -2.42 4.15 7.08
C ALA A 141 -2.65 4.69 8.50
N GLU A 142 -3.88 4.56 9.03
CA GLU A 142 -4.21 4.95 10.40
C GLU A 142 -3.54 4.05 11.45
N ALA A 143 -3.37 2.77 11.15
CA ALA A 143 -2.88 1.77 12.11
C ALA A 143 -1.36 1.55 12.08
N ILE A 144 -0.70 1.78 10.94
CA ILE A 144 0.67 1.29 10.69
C ILE A 144 1.70 1.85 11.67
N ASN A 145 1.62 3.13 12.05
CA ASN A 145 2.55 3.72 13.02
C ASN A 145 2.49 3.03 14.39
N GLY A 146 1.31 2.57 14.83
CA GLY A 146 1.18 1.80 16.07
C GLY A 146 1.88 0.44 16.02
N VAL A 147 2.22 -0.05 14.82
CA VAL A 147 2.92 -1.31 14.59
C VAL A 147 4.41 -1.10 14.39
N VAL A 148 4.86 -0.03 13.73
CA VAL A 148 6.25 0.11 13.27
C VAL A 148 7.08 1.14 14.02
N ASP A 149 6.45 2.11 14.69
CA ASP A 149 7.18 3.18 15.37
C ASP A 149 8.10 2.64 16.48
N GLY A 150 9.33 3.14 16.51
CA GLY A 150 10.40 2.74 17.40
C GLY A 150 11.03 1.37 17.10
N LYS A 151 10.59 0.66 16.05
CA LYS A 151 11.19 -0.63 15.67
C LYS A 151 12.46 -0.43 14.83
N PRO A 152 13.47 -1.31 14.96
CA PRO A 152 14.60 -1.32 14.03
C PRO A 152 14.10 -1.49 12.59
N LEU A 153 14.67 -0.77 11.63
CA LEU A 153 14.33 -0.99 10.22
C LEU A 153 14.83 -2.36 9.72
N LYS A 154 15.95 -2.84 10.30
CA LYS A 154 16.53 -4.14 10.00
C LYS A 154 15.52 -5.25 10.26
N ASP A 155 15.31 -6.11 9.27
CA ASP A 155 14.40 -7.27 9.34
C ASP A 155 12.94 -6.92 9.69
N LEU A 156 12.56 -5.63 9.72
CA LEU A 156 11.20 -5.20 10.00
C LEU A 156 10.26 -5.75 8.94
N LYS A 157 9.24 -6.46 9.41
CA LYS A 157 8.09 -6.89 8.65
C LYS A 157 6.85 -6.73 9.50
N VAL A 158 5.73 -6.47 8.85
CA VAL A 158 4.42 -6.44 9.48
C VAL A 158 3.59 -7.62 8.99
N ASP A 159 2.77 -8.15 9.88
CA ASP A 159 1.69 -9.06 9.50
C ASP A 159 0.55 -8.25 8.85
N LYS A 160 -0.60 -8.89 8.68
CA LYS A 160 -1.83 -8.22 8.27
C LYS A 160 -2.21 -7.11 9.27
N VAL A 161 -2.07 -5.86 8.85
CA VAL A 161 -2.49 -4.68 9.61
C VAL A 161 -3.91 -4.30 9.22
N ALA A 162 -4.78 -4.08 10.21
CA ALA A 162 -6.17 -3.62 10.03
C ALA A 162 -7.00 -4.41 8.98
N GLY A 163 -6.70 -5.70 8.80
CA GLY A 163 -7.38 -6.55 7.81
C GLY A 163 -6.89 -6.39 6.37
N ALA A 164 -5.91 -5.53 6.09
CA ALA A 164 -5.43 -5.22 4.75
C ALA A 164 -4.21 -6.07 4.36
N SER A 165 -4.42 -7.33 3.95
CA SER A 165 -3.30 -8.24 3.55
C SER A 165 -2.41 -7.63 2.48
N TRP A 166 -2.99 -7.29 1.33
CA TRP A 166 -2.21 -6.91 0.14
C TRP A 166 -1.50 -5.58 0.33
N THR A 167 -2.12 -4.63 1.04
CA THR A 167 -1.45 -3.39 1.45
C THR A 167 -0.28 -3.68 2.39
N SER A 168 -0.41 -4.65 3.29
CA SER A 168 0.69 -5.06 4.19
C SER A 168 1.83 -5.73 3.41
N GLU A 169 1.51 -6.55 2.41
CA GLU A 169 2.48 -7.15 1.48
C GLU A 169 3.25 -6.08 0.70
N ALA A 170 2.52 -5.11 0.10
CA ALA A 170 3.11 -3.98 -0.62
C ALA A 170 3.99 -3.11 0.27
N PHE A 171 3.55 -2.86 1.50
CA PHE A 171 4.35 -2.13 2.47
C PHE A 171 5.63 -2.89 2.86
N ASN A 172 5.57 -4.21 3.05
CA ASN A 172 6.75 -5.02 3.35
C ASN A 172 7.76 -4.98 2.18
N LYS A 173 7.29 -4.99 0.93
CA LYS A 173 8.15 -4.78 -0.25
C LYS A 173 8.76 -3.38 -0.27
N ALA A 174 7.97 -2.37 0.09
CA ALA A 174 8.48 -1.01 0.24
C ALA A 174 9.56 -0.92 1.34
N LEU A 175 9.43 -1.66 2.43
CA LEU A 175 10.49 -1.76 3.46
C LEU A 175 11.76 -2.44 2.94
N ASP A 176 11.64 -3.47 2.09
CA ASP A 176 12.81 -4.10 1.44
C ASP A 176 13.59 -3.07 0.61
N VAL A 177 12.89 -2.28 -0.21
CA VAL A 177 13.50 -1.21 -1.02
C VAL A 177 14.04 -0.08 -0.15
N ALA A 178 13.31 0.32 0.90
CA ALA A 178 13.76 1.34 1.84
C ALA A 178 15.09 0.94 2.49
N ARG A 179 15.26 -0.33 2.88
CA ARG A 179 16.52 -0.85 3.43
C ARG A 179 17.67 -0.75 2.44
N GLN A 180 17.43 -1.11 1.18
CA GLN A 180 18.44 -1.00 0.10
C GLN A 180 18.83 0.45 -0.14
N GLU A 181 17.85 1.35 -0.22
CA GLU A 181 18.08 2.78 -0.46
C GLU A 181 18.76 3.48 0.72
N ALA A 182 18.41 3.08 1.94
CA ALA A 182 19.01 3.59 3.16
C ALA A 182 20.40 3.04 3.45
N SER A 183 20.81 1.96 2.77
CA SER A 183 22.06 1.27 3.09
C SER A 183 23.28 2.16 2.89
N ILE A 184 24.07 2.28 3.96
CA ILE A 184 25.38 2.91 3.94
C ILE A 184 26.35 1.89 3.32
N GLN A 185 27.05 2.31 2.26
CA GLN A 185 28.05 1.52 1.52
C GLN A 185 29.47 1.82 2.01
#